data_AF-A0A0Q5LWY6-F1
#
_entry.id   AF-A0A0Q5LWY6-F1
#
_cell.length_a   1.000
_cell.length_b   1.000
_cell.length_c   1.000
_cell.angle_alpha   90.00
_cell.angle_beta   90.00
_cell.angle_gamma   90.00
#
_symmetry.space_group_name_H-M   'P 1'
#
loop_
_entity.id
_entity.type
_entity.pdbx_description
1 polymer ?
#
loop_
_entity_poly.entity_id
_entity_poly.type
_entity_poly.pdbx_seq_one_letter_code
_entity_poly.pdbx_strand_id
1 'polypeptide(L)'
;MSGAHAASTDPSPLDPSQLRFLTKGVTPEEVAAVTAVLATAAAEAAAAARAARPQQGPDGWERTQRSLRRPLDGGPGAWRSFSG
;
A
#
# COMPACT_ATOMS: atom_id res chain seq x y z
N MET A 1 -8.73 23.52 8.16
CA MET A 1 -9.12 22.18 7.66
C MET A 1 -7.88 21.54 7.08
N SER A 2 -7.57 20.32 7.52
CA SER A 2 -6.57 19.37 6.97
C SER A 2 -5.11 19.86 6.91
N GLY A 3 -4.12 19.21 7.49
CA GLY A 3 -3.98 17.88 8.05
C GLY A 3 -2.49 17.59 7.93
N ALA A 4 -1.78 17.51 9.06
CA ALA A 4 -0.35 17.26 9.06
C ALA A 4 -0.08 15.91 8.38
N HIS A 5 0.73 15.91 7.32
CA HIS A 5 1.33 14.69 6.80
C HIS A 5 2.21 14.13 7.92
N ALA A 6 1.66 13.19 8.69
CA ALA A 6 2.45 12.29 9.50
C ALA A 6 3.57 11.78 8.60
N ALA A 7 4.82 11.98 9.02
CA ALA A 7 5.98 11.43 8.35
C ALA A 7 5.68 9.95 8.12
N SER A 8 5.44 9.55 6.88
CA SER A 8 5.28 8.15 6.53
C SER A 8 6.59 7.49 6.93
N THR A 9 6.60 6.86 8.10
CA THR A 9 7.52 5.78 8.40
C THR A 9 7.12 4.66 7.46
N ASP A 10 7.46 4.81 6.17
CA ASP A 10 7.40 3.70 5.25
C ASP A 10 8.32 2.66 5.88
N PRO A 11 7.79 1.48 6.26
CA PRO A 11 8.65 0.46 6.82
C PRO A 11 9.75 0.20 5.80
N SER A 12 11.00 0.26 6.25
CA SER A 12 12.11 -0.23 5.43
C SER A 12 11.69 -1.59 4.87
N PRO A 13 11.78 -1.79 3.55
CA PRO A 13 11.30 -3.02 2.90
C PRO A 13 12.04 -4.27 3.40
N LEU A 14 13.15 -4.07 4.12
CA LEU A 14 13.82 -5.09 4.90
C LEU A 14 13.85 -4.73 6.37
N ASP A 15 13.40 -5.69 7.19
CA ASP A 15 13.53 -5.69 8.64
C ASP A 15 14.87 -6.35 9.03
N PRO A 16 15.77 -5.65 9.74
CA PRO A 16 17.05 -6.21 10.16
C PRO A 16 16.92 -7.45 11.06
N SER A 17 15.79 -7.66 11.73
CA SER A 17 15.53 -8.86 12.55
C SER A 17 15.49 -10.16 11.72
N GLN A 18 15.30 -10.04 10.40
CA GLN A 18 15.26 -11.17 9.46
C GLN A 18 16.65 -11.60 8.98
N LEU A 19 17.71 -10.83 9.28
CA LEU A 19 19.07 -11.11 8.84
C LEU A 19 19.83 -11.94 9.88
N ARG A 20 20.52 -12.99 9.43
CA ARG A 20 21.39 -13.81 10.28
C ARG A 20 22.79 -13.89 9.68
N PHE A 21 23.78 -13.37 10.41
CA PHE A 21 25.19 -13.46 10.05
C PHE A 21 25.76 -14.79 10.55
N LEU A 22 26.23 -15.63 9.63
CA LEU A 22 26.83 -16.93 9.95
C LEU A 22 28.34 -16.86 10.16
N THR A 23 28.99 -15.87 9.53
CA THR A 23 30.42 -15.62 9.67
C THR A 23 30.72 -15.14 11.09
N LYS A 24 31.77 -15.70 11.69
CA LYS A 24 32.23 -15.27 13.02
C LYS A 24 33.01 -13.98 12.92
N GLY A 25 32.90 -13.13 13.94
CA GLY A 25 33.73 -11.92 14.05
C GLY A 25 33.32 -10.75 13.15
N VAL A 26 32.10 -10.77 12.58
CA VAL A 26 31.57 -9.62 11.83
C VAL A 26 31.43 -8.44 12.77
N THR A 27 31.98 -7.29 12.38
CA THR A 27 31.94 -6.07 13.18
C THR A 27 30.57 -5.38 13.08
N PRO A 28 30.19 -4.54 14.07
CA PRO A 28 28.96 -3.76 13.99
C PRO A 28 28.90 -2.88 12.72
N GLU A 29 30.04 -2.32 12.31
CA GLU A 29 30.16 -1.50 11.11
C GLU A 29 29.91 -2.31 9.83
N GLU A 30 30.43 -3.53 9.75
CA GLU A 30 30.18 -4.45 8.63
C GLU A 30 28.71 -4.88 8.58
N VAL A 31 28.11 -5.20 9.74
CA VAL A 31 26.68 -5.50 9.83
C VAL A 31 25.86 -4.32 9.30
N ALA A 32 26.19 -3.10 9.72
CA ALA A 32 25.49 -1.89 9.27
C ALA A 32 25.65 -1.66 7.76
N ALA A 33 26.86 -1.81 7.23
CA ALA A 33 27.14 -1.65 5.81
C ALA A 33 26.35 -2.66 4.95
N VAL A 34 26.40 -3.94 5.30
CA VAL A 34 25.67 -5.00 4.57
C VAL A 34 24.16 -4.77 4.67
N THR A 35 23.65 -4.45 5.86
CA THR A 35 22.22 -4.18 6.05
C THR A 35 21.76 -2.99 5.22
N ALA A 36 22.55 -1.91 5.13
CA ALA A 36 22.22 -0.73 4.33
C ALA A 36 22.19 -1.05 2.82
N VAL A 37 23.14 -1.84 2.33
CA VAL A 37 23.17 -2.28 0.92
C VAL A 37 21.94 -3.13 0.59
N LEU A 38 21.62 -4.10 1.44
CA LEU A 38 20.44 -4.95 1.25
C LEU A 38 19.15 -4.11 1.30
N ALA A 39 19.00 -3.23 2.29
CA ALA A 39 17.85 -2.34 2.45
C ALA A 39 17.62 -1.49 1.19
N THR A 40 18.70 -0.94 0.64
CA THR A 40 18.66 -0.16 -0.61
C THR A 40 18.20 -1.03 -1.78
N ALA A 41 18.80 -2.21 -1.96
CA ALA A 41 18.43 -3.12 -3.05
C ALA A 41 16.96 -3.57 -2.97
N ALA A 42 16.44 -3.84 -1.77
CA ALA A 42 15.04 -4.19 -1.58
C ALA A 42 14.09 -3.03 -1.84
N ALA A 43 14.49 -1.79 -1.49
CA ALA A 43 13.71 -0.60 -1.81
C ALA A 43 13.62 -0.38 -3.31
N GLU A 44 14.71 -0.55 -4.04
CA GLU A 44 14.73 -0.50 -5.50
C GLU A 44 13.85 -1.58 -6.12
N ALA A 45 13.95 -2.83 -5.64
CA ALA A 45 13.09 -3.92 -6.10
C ALA A 45 11.60 -3.64 -5.84
N ALA A 46 11.26 -3.12 -4.66
CA ALA A 46 9.89 -2.74 -4.32
C ALA A 46 9.39 -1.55 -5.17
N ALA A 47 10.25 -0.58 -5.46
CA ALA A 47 9.92 0.52 -6.37
C ALA A 47 9.69 0.03 -7.80
N ALA A 48 10.55 -0.85 -8.31
CA ALA A 48 10.39 -1.48 -9.62
C ALA A 48 9.09 -2.30 -9.70
N ALA A 49 8.77 -3.08 -8.66
CA ALA A 49 7.51 -3.84 -8.58
C ALA A 49 6.29 -2.91 -8.57
N ARG A 50 6.34 -1.78 -7.84
CA ARG A 50 5.29 -0.76 -7.86
C ARG A 50 5.14 -0.13 -9.25
N ALA A 51 6.24 0.17 -9.93
CA ALA A 51 6.22 0.75 -11.28
C ALA A 51 5.73 -0.23 -12.34
N ALA A 52 6.04 -1.52 -12.19
CA ALA A 52 5.57 -2.59 -13.08
C ALA A 52 4.11 -2.95 -12.86
N ARG A 53 3.51 -2.56 -11.72
CA ARG A 53 2.09 -2.82 -11.46
C ARG A 53 1.27 -2.01 -12.46
N PRO A 54 0.41 -2.65 -13.28
CA PRO A 54 -0.44 -1.91 -14.20
C PRO A 54 -1.27 -0.90 -13.40
N GLN A 55 -1.36 0.34 -13.89
CA GLN A 55 -2.27 1.35 -13.34
C GLN A 55 -3.62 0.65 -13.16
N GLN A 56 -4.02 0.46 -11.89
CA GLN A 56 -5.31 -0.14 -11.62
C GLN A 56 -6.33 0.87 -12.14
N GLY A 57 -7.02 0.52 -13.23
CA GLY A 57 -8.17 1.29 -13.67
C GLY A 57 -9.22 1.35 -12.56
N PRO A 58 -10.29 2.13 -12.75
CA PRO A 58 -11.32 2.31 -11.73
C PRO A 58 -11.81 0.96 -11.22
N ASP A 59 -11.76 0.79 -9.90
CA ASP A 59 -12.17 -0.46 -9.28
C ASP A 59 -13.68 -0.72 -9.50
N GLY A 60 -14.15 -1.90 -9.10
CA GLY A 60 -15.57 -2.26 -9.27
C GLY A 60 -16.52 -1.27 -8.59
N TRP A 61 -16.08 -0.65 -7.49
CA TRP A 61 -16.84 0.32 -6.72
C TRP A 61 -16.88 1.70 -7.38
N GLU A 62 -15.75 2.19 -7.87
CA GLU A 62 -15.63 3.45 -8.60
C GLU A 62 -16.38 3.40 -9.93
N ARG A 63 -16.45 2.22 -10.57
CA ARG A 63 -17.28 1.97 -11.75
C ARG A 63 -18.77 2.05 -11.42
N THR A 64 -19.25 1.42 -10.35
CA THR A 64 -20.68 1.45 -9.97
C THR A 64 -21.13 2.81 -9.47
N GLN A 65 -20.26 3.58 -8.80
CA GLN A 65 -20.56 4.95 -8.36
C GLN A 65 -20.95 5.87 -9.52
N ARG A 66 -20.39 5.65 -10.72
CA ARG A 66 -20.70 6.46 -11.91
C ARG A 66 -22.18 6.38 -12.29
N SER A 67 -22.78 5.21 -12.17
CA SER A 67 -24.22 5.00 -12.42
C SER A 67 -25.11 5.72 -11.41
N LEU A 68 -24.61 5.92 -10.19
CA LEU A 68 -25.32 6.62 -9.10
C LEU A 68 -25.19 8.15 -9.15
N ARG A 69 -24.38 8.71 -10.06
CA ARG A 69 -24.29 10.17 -10.27
C ARG A 69 -25.51 10.75 -10.97
N ARG A 70 -26.35 9.90 -11.57
CA ARG A 70 -27.69 10.29 -11.98
C ARG A 70 -28.60 10.26 -10.76
N PRO A 71 -29.50 11.26 -10.58
CA PRO A 71 -30.52 11.17 -9.55
C PRO A 71 -31.20 9.80 -9.61
N LEU A 72 -31.21 9.11 -8.48
CA LEU A 72 -31.96 7.89 -8.32
C LEU A 72 -33.44 8.28 -8.34
N ASP A 73 -34.16 7.87 -9.38
CA ASP A 73 -35.59 8.15 -9.50
C ASP A 73 -36.35 7.38 -8.40
N GLY A 74 -36.64 8.07 -7.31
CA GLY A 74 -37.48 7.57 -6.23
C GLY A 74 -38.94 7.56 -6.68
N GLY A 75 -39.41 6.44 -7.22
CA GLY A 75 -40.82 6.24 -7.55
C GLY A 75 -41.68 6.01 -6.28
N PRO A 76 -42.95 6.48 -6.24
CA PRO A 76 -43.90 6.11 -5.20
C PRO A 76 -43.97 4.58 -5.08
N GLY A 77 -43.66 4.04 -3.89
CA GLY A 77 -43.63 2.59 -3.63
C GLY A 77 -42.28 1.90 -3.81
N ALA A 78 -41.29 2.53 -4.45
CA ALA A 78 -40.01 1.88 -4.75
C ALA A 78 -39.11 1.67 -3.50
N TRP A 79 -39.27 2.49 -2.47
CA TRP A 79 -38.39 2.51 -1.30
C TRP A 79 -39.09 2.01 -0.01
N ARG A 80 -40.35 1.56 -0.12
CA ARG A 80 -41.19 1.16 1.03
C ARG A 80 -41.83 -0.23 0.86
N SER A 81 -41.21 -1.13 0.09
CA SER A 81 -41.71 -2.50 -0.12
C SER A 81 -41.05 -3.54 0.79
N PHE A 82 -40.67 -3.18 2.02
CA PHE A 82 -40.36 -4.17 3.06
C PHE A 82 -41.64 -4.46 3.84
N SER A 83 -42.40 -5.45 3.37
CA SER A 83 -43.46 -6.10 4.14
C SER A 83 -42.89 -7.43 4.66
N GLY A 84 -42.96 -7.59 5.99
CA GLY A 84 -42.79 -8.81 6.81
C GLY A 84 -42.23 -10.06 6.15
#